data_AF-A0A5B7B4R6-F1
#
_entry.id   AF-A0A5B7B4R6-F1
#
_cell.length_a   1.000
_cell.length_b   1.000
_cell.length_c   1.000
_cell.angle_alpha   90.00
_cell.angle_beta   90.00
_cell.angle_gamma   90.00
#
_symmetry.space_group_name_H-M   'P 1'
#
loop_
_entity.id
_entity.type
_entity.pdbx_description
1 polymer ?
#
loop_
_entity_poly.entity_id
_entity_poly.type
_entity_poly.pdbx_seq_one_letter_code
_entity_poly.pdbx_strand_id
1 'polypeptide(L)'
;MMGSSRDLAVGTVAVASLLTAFMLGNEVNANENPTLFLHLAFTATFFAGLFQAALGFLRLGFIVDFLSHATIVGFMAGAATVVCLQQLKGILGLDHFTHGTDLVSVMRSVFGQTHKWRWESAVLGCCFLFYLLLARYFVESIDCAPHLYERMKNRGCNY
;
A
#
# COMPACT_ATOMS: atom_id res chain seq x y z
N MET A 1 1.09 -19.79 -12.09
CA MET A 1 2.07 -20.79 -12.59
C MET A 1 2.60 -20.32 -13.94
N MET A 2 3.61 -19.45 -13.91
CA MET A 2 4.64 -19.16 -14.91
C MET A 2 5.36 -17.90 -14.40
N GLY A 3 6.25 -18.12 -13.44
CA GLY A 3 7.15 -17.12 -12.87
C GLY A 3 8.40 -17.87 -12.46
N SER A 4 9.56 -17.48 -12.99
CA SER A 4 10.82 -18.18 -12.75
C SER A 4 11.35 -18.00 -11.32
N SER A 5 10.74 -17.14 -10.52
CA SER A 5 11.14 -16.83 -9.15
C SER A 5 10.06 -17.29 -8.18
N ARG A 6 10.45 -18.17 -7.26
CA ARG A 6 9.57 -18.75 -6.24
C ARG A 6 9.30 -17.80 -5.05
N ASP A 7 9.98 -16.65 -5.02
CA ASP A 7 9.91 -15.66 -3.94
C ASP A 7 9.00 -14.44 -4.22
N LEU A 8 8.36 -14.36 -5.41
CA LEU A 8 7.50 -13.23 -5.72
C LEU A 8 6.04 -13.53 -5.37
N ALA A 9 5.61 -13.14 -4.17
CA ALA A 9 4.20 -13.19 -3.78
C ALA A 9 3.42 -12.06 -4.47
N VAL A 10 2.55 -12.41 -5.42
CA VAL A 10 1.64 -11.46 -6.07
C VAL A 10 0.42 -11.26 -5.17
N GLY A 11 0.26 -10.05 -4.64
CA GLY A 11 -0.85 -9.67 -3.77
C GLY A 11 -1.58 -8.43 -4.28
N THR A 12 -2.69 -8.11 -3.63
CA THR A 12 -3.43 -6.86 -3.88
C THR A 12 -2.61 -5.67 -3.39
N VAL A 13 -2.22 -4.79 -4.32
CA VAL A 13 -1.50 -3.55 -3.97
C VAL A 13 -2.54 -2.52 -3.55
N ALA A 14 -2.53 -2.11 -2.27
CA ALA A 14 -3.49 -1.15 -1.70
C ALA A 14 -3.62 0.13 -2.54
N VAL A 15 -2.50 0.61 -3.08
CA VAL A 15 -2.42 1.80 -3.94
C VAL A 15 -3.19 1.61 -5.25
N ALA A 16 -3.07 0.45 -5.89
CA ALA A 16 -3.78 0.18 -7.14
C ALA A 16 -5.30 0.15 -6.91
N SER A 17 -5.74 -0.46 -5.80
CA SER A 17 -7.16 -0.44 -5.41
C SER A 17 -7.65 0.98 -5.16
N LEU A 18 -6.87 1.79 -4.45
CA LEU A 18 -7.21 3.17 -4.16
C LEU A 18 -7.31 4.02 -5.43
N LEU A 19 -6.33 3.92 -6.33
CA LEU A 19 -6.34 4.65 -7.60
C LEU A 19 -7.54 4.26 -8.45
N THR A 20 -7.85 2.97 -8.57
CA THR A 20 -9.05 2.52 -9.27
C THR A 20 -10.32 3.07 -8.62
N ALA A 21 -10.40 3.07 -7.29
CA ALA A 21 -11.53 3.64 -6.56
C ALA A 21 -11.69 5.15 -6.80
N PHE A 22 -10.59 5.91 -6.86
CA PHE A 22 -10.61 7.34 -7.19
C PHE A 22 -11.07 7.59 -8.63
N MET A 23 -10.51 6.85 -9.60
CA MET A 23 -10.84 7.05 -11.02
C MET A 23 -12.30 6.69 -11.30
N LEU A 24 -12.79 5.56 -10.77
CA LEU A 24 -14.20 5.18 -10.92
C LEU A 24 -15.14 6.07 -10.10
N GLY A 25 -14.73 6.48 -8.90
CA GLY A 25 -15.53 7.34 -8.02
C GLY A 25 -15.72 8.76 -8.56
N ASN A 26 -14.87 9.21 -9.49
CA ASN A 26 -15.02 10.49 -10.19
C ASN A 26 -16.04 10.42 -11.35
N GLU A 27 -16.18 9.26 -11.98
CA GLU A 27 -17.02 9.07 -13.17
C GLU A 27 -18.43 8.53 -12.84
N VAL A 28 -18.56 7.70 -11.79
CA VAL A 28 -19.83 7.04 -11.42
C VAL A 28 -20.05 7.10 -9.92
N ASN A 29 -21.20 7.65 -9.49
CA ASN A 29 -21.64 7.55 -8.10
C ASN A 29 -22.03 6.11 -7.77
N ALA A 30 -21.25 5.49 -6.88
CA ALA A 30 -21.46 4.11 -6.42
C ALA A 30 -22.86 3.86 -5.81
N ASN A 31 -23.52 4.90 -5.29
CA ASN A 31 -24.85 4.82 -4.68
C ASN A 31 -26.01 4.78 -5.67
N GLU A 32 -25.85 5.33 -6.87
CA GLU A 32 -26.96 5.44 -7.83
C GLU A 32 -27.07 4.19 -8.71
N ASN A 33 -25.94 3.59 -9.12
CA ASN A 33 -25.93 2.42 -10.01
C ASN A 33 -24.73 1.47 -9.75
N PRO A 34 -24.85 0.52 -8.80
CA PRO A 34 -23.75 -0.40 -8.46
C PRO A 34 -23.37 -1.35 -9.61
N THR A 35 -24.33 -1.67 -10.50
CA THR A 35 -24.10 -2.52 -11.68
C THR A 35 -23.20 -1.84 -12.71
N LEU A 36 -23.35 -0.52 -12.90
CA LEU A 36 -22.53 0.28 -13.81
C LEU A 36 -21.08 0.35 -13.32
N PHE A 37 -20.89 0.60 -12.01
CA PHE A 37 -19.58 0.65 -11.38
C PHE A 37 -18.78 -0.65 -11.59
N LEU A 38 -19.41 -1.81 -11.36
CA LEU A 38 -18.78 -3.11 -11.60
C LEU A 38 -18.42 -3.31 -13.08
N HIS A 39 -19.30 -2.92 -14.00
CA HIS A 39 -19.02 -3.06 -15.43
C HIS A 39 -17.81 -2.23 -15.86
N LEU A 40 -17.69 -0.99 -15.36
CA LEU A 40 -16.50 -0.15 -15.59
C LEU A 40 -15.24 -0.77 -14.98
N ALA A 41 -15.32 -1.27 -13.74
CA ALA A 41 -14.18 -1.89 -13.07
C ALA A 41 -13.66 -3.12 -13.83
N PHE A 42 -14.57 -4.00 -14.28
CA PHE A 42 -14.22 -5.19 -15.03
C PHE A 42 -13.64 -4.87 -16.41
N THR A 43 -14.25 -3.94 -17.15
CA THR A 43 -13.74 -3.53 -18.47
C THR A 43 -12.37 -2.86 -18.35
N ALA A 44 -12.18 -1.96 -17.38
CA ALA A 44 -10.88 -1.33 -17.11
C ALA A 44 -9.82 -2.36 -16.73
N THR A 45 -10.15 -3.31 -15.85
CA THR A 45 -9.21 -4.38 -15.45
C THR A 45 -8.88 -5.32 -16.60
N PHE A 46 -9.86 -5.63 -17.46
CA PHE A 46 -9.67 -6.45 -18.65
C PHE A 46 -8.71 -5.75 -19.64
N PHE A 47 -8.92 -4.46 -19.92
CA PHE A 47 -8.00 -3.68 -20.75
C PHE A 47 -6.61 -3.60 -20.13
N ALA A 48 -6.49 -3.35 -18.81
CA ALA A 48 -5.20 -3.33 -18.13
C ALA A 48 -4.45 -4.68 -18.28
N GLY A 49 -5.16 -5.80 -18.13
CA GLY A 49 -4.60 -7.14 -18.35
C GLY A 49 -4.21 -7.39 -19.81
N LEU A 50 -5.02 -6.92 -20.77
CA LEU A 50 -4.71 -7.02 -22.19
C LEU A 50 -3.46 -6.20 -22.56
N PHE A 51 -3.35 -4.97 -22.05
CA PHE A 51 -2.15 -4.15 -22.21
C PHE A 51 -0.93 -4.81 -21.58
N GLN A 52 -1.06 -5.37 -20.38
CA GLN A 52 0.03 -6.09 -19.71
C GLN A 52 0.47 -7.32 -20.52
N ALA A 53 -0.47 -8.10 -21.07
CA ALA A 53 -0.20 -9.24 -21.93
C ALA A 53 0.47 -8.82 -23.25
N ALA A 54 -0.01 -7.73 -23.87
CA ALA A 54 0.57 -7.18 -25.09
C ALA A 54 2.01 -6.69 -24.85
N LEU A 55 2.25 -5.90 -23.79
CA LEU A 55 3.59 -5.44 -23.41
C LEU A 55 4.54 -6.61 -23.12
N GLY A 56 4.04 -7.67 -22.48
CA GLY A 56 4.78 -8.90 -22.25
C GLY A 56 5.12 -9.64 -23.54
N PHE A 57 4.15 -9.75 -24.47
CA PHE A 57 4.34 -10.41 -25.76
C PHE A 57 5.32 -9.67 -26.67
N LEU A 58 5.22 -8.34 -26.74
CA LEU A 58 6.17 -7.50 -27.48
C LEU A 58 7.56 -7.40 -26.80
N ARG A 59 7.78 -8.08 -25.66
CA ARG A 59 9.04 -8.05 -24.90
C ARG A 59 9.50 -6.63 -24.57
N LEU A 60 8.55 -5.70 -24.33
CA LEU A 60 8.83 -4.31 -23.96
C LEU A 60 9.41 -4.14 -22.55
N GLY A 61 9.79 -5.23 -21.87
CA GLY A 61 10.43 -5.18 -20.55
C GLY A 61 11.68 -4.31 -20.50
N PHE A 62 12.35 -4.10 -21.64
CA PHE A 62 13.48 -3.18 -21.75
C PHE A 62 13.12 -1.71 -21.44
N ILE A 63 11.90 -1.27 -21.75
CA ILE A 63 11.43 0.10 -21.41
C ILE A 63 11.25 0.28 -19.90
N VAL A 64 10.86 -0.78 -19.18
CA VAL A 64 10.72 -0.73 -17.72
C VAL A 64 12.09 -0.68 -17.04
N ASP A 65 13.12 -1.28 -17.66
CA ASP A 65 14.51 -1.18 -17.18
C ASP A 65 15.10 0.23 -17.37
N PHE A 66 14.61 0.98 -18.36
CA PHE A 66 14.95 2.39 -18.55
C PHE A 66 14.26 3.36 -17.59
N LEU A 67 13.26 2.90 -16.82
CA LEU A 67 12.72 3.72 -15.76
C LEU A 67 13.82 3.94 -14.72
N SER A 68 14.23 5.20 -14.53
CA SER A 68 15.26 5.53 -13.56
C SER A 68 14.87 4.99 -12.18
N HIS A 69 15.84 4.41 -11.46
CA HIS A 69 15.64 4.01 -10.07
C HIS A 69 15.00 5.13 -9.23
N ALA A 70 15.30 6.40 -9.55
CA ALA A 70 14.69 7.57 -8.91
C ALA A 70 13.17 7.66 -9.09
N THR A 71 12.61 7.31 -10.25
CA THR A 71 11.16 7.41 -10.49
C THR A 71 10.40 6.32 -9.75
N ILE A 72 10.95 5.11 -9.67
CA ILE A 72 10.37 3.99 -8.91
C ILE A 72 10.35 4.32 -7.41
N VAL A 73 11.46 4.83 -6.87
CA VAL A 73 11.54 5.26 -5.46
C VAL A 73 10.60 6.43 -5.18
N GLY A 74 10.49 7.40 -6.10
CA GLY A 74 9.56 8.53 -5.97
C GLY A 74 8.09 8.08 -5.95
N PHE A 75 7.71 7.16 -6.85
CA PHE A 75 6.37 6.57 -6.86
C PHE A 75 6.07 5.78 -5.58
N MET A 76 7.02 4.97 -5.11
CA MET A 76 6.88 4.23 -3.85
C MET A 76 6.73 5.17 -2.64
N ALA A 77 7.50 6.27 -2.59
CA ALA A 77 7.39 7.27 -1.54
C ALA A 77 6.03 8.00 -1.55
N GLY A 78 5.52 8.34 -2.75
CA GLY A 78 4.18 8.92 -2.91
C GLY A 78 3.09 7.95 -2.47
N ALA A 79 3.15 6.70 -2.94
CA ALA A 79 2.27 5.61 -2.53
C ALA A 79 2.25 5.40 -1.01
N ALA A 80 3.44 5.35 -0.38
CA ALA A 80 3.58 5.20 1.07
C ALA A 80 2.92 6.37 1.82
N THR A 81 3.11 7.60 1.33
CA THR A 81 2.48 8.81 1.91
C THR A 81 0.96 8.71 1.90
N VAL A 82 0.37 8.28 0.77
CA VAL A 82 -1.09 8.11 0.64
C VAL A 82 -1.62 7.03 1.58
N VAL A 83 -0.93 5.89 1.67
CA VAL A 83 -1.30 4.81 2.61
C VAL A 83 -1.20 5.29 4.06
N CYS A 84 -0.14 6.04 4.42
CA CYS A 84 -0.01 6.63 5.76
C CYS A 84 -1.19 7.56 6.08
N LEU A 85 -1.61 8.41 5.13
CA LEU A 85 -2.77 9.28 5.31
C LEU A 85 -4.07 8.50 5.50
N GLN A 86 -4.23 7.38 4.79
CA GLN A 86 -5.42 6.54 4.90
C GLN A 86 -5.51 5.80 6.24
N GLN A 87 -4.38 5.31 6.75
CA GLN A 87 -4.29 4.74 8.10
C GLN A 87 -4.54 5.80 9.18
N LEU A 88 -4.01 7.02 9.00
CA LEU A 88 -4.23 8.14 9.90
C LEU A 88 -5.71 8.55 9.95
N LYS A 89 -6.40 8.54 8.80
CA LYS A 89 -7.86 8.76 8.76
C LYS A 89 -8.61 7.71 9.58
N GLY A 90 -8.27 6.43 9.41
CA GLY A 90 -8.87 5.34 10.19
C GLY A 90 -8.69 5.52 11.70
N ILE A 91 -7.51 5.98 12.13
CA ILE A 91 -7.20 6.25 13.55
C ILE A 91 -7.93 7.48 14.09
N LEU A 92 -8.17 8.51 13.27
CA LEU A 92 -8.85 9.75 13.69
C LEU A 92 -10.39 9.62 13.72
N GLY A 93 -10.98 8.56 13.17
CA GLY A 93 -12.41 8.27 13.27
C GLY A 93 -13.32 9.24 12.52
N LEU A 94 -12.86 9.78 11.38
CA LEU A 94 -13.64 10.63 10.48
C LEU A 94 -14.53 9.77 9.57
N ASP A 95 -15.61 9.24 10.14
CA ASP A 95 -16.60 8.35 9.48
C ASP A 95 -17.80 9.10 8.87
N HIS A 96 -17.75 10.44 8.76
CA HIS A 96 -18.85 11.16 8.11
C HIS A 96 -18.70 11.18 6.60
N PHE A 97 -19.49 10.32 5.97
CA PHE A 97 -19.86 10.30 4.56
C PHE A 97 -19.97 11.72 3.99
N THR A 98 -19.00 12.12 3.18
CA THR A 98 -19.21 13.12 2.14
C THR A 98 -18.34 12.72 0.97
N HIS A 99 -19.02 12.35 -0.12
CA HIS A 99 -18.43 12.02 -1.40
C HIS A 99 -17.37 13.07 -1.80
N GLY A 100 -16.15 12.60 -2.05
CA GLY A 100 -15.17 13.33 -2.88
C GLY A 100 -14.31 14.36 -2.17
N THR A 101 -13.49 13.98 -1.17
CA THR A 101 -12.15 14.58 -0.89
C THR A 101 -11.53 13.98 0.38
N ASP A 102 -11.40 12.66 0.43
CA ASP A 102 -10.93 11.95 1.61
C ASP A 102 -9.54 12.43 2.09
N LEU A 103 -8.60 12.57 1.16
CA LEU A 103 -7.22 12.98 1.44
C LEU A 103 -7.10 14.45 1.88
N VAL A 104 -7.79 15.35 1.16
CA VAL A 104 -7.77 16.80 1.41
C VAL A 104 -8.53 17.13 2.69
N SER A 105 -9.65 16.45 2.94
CA SER A 105 -10.43 16.58 4.17
C SER A 105 -9.64 16.13 5.40
N VAL A 106 -8.87 15.05 5.29
CA VAL A 106 -7.97 14.60 6.38
C VAL A 106 -6.88 15.64 6.65
N MET A 107 -6.17 16.12 5.63
CA MET A 107 -5.17 17.18 5.84
C MET A 107 -5.82 18.43 6.46
N ARG A 108 -6.97 18.87 5.95
CA ARG A 108 -7.67 20.04 6.47
C ARG A 108 -8.16 19.84 7.91
N SER A 109 -8.60 18.63 8.27
CA SER A 109 -9.04 18.28 9.63
C SER A 109 -7.88 18.19 10.62
N VAL A 110 -6.72 17.68 10.19
CA VAL A 110 -5.49 17.65 10.99
C VAL A 110 -5.02 19.06 11.35
N PHE A 111 -5.06 19.98 10.39
CA PHE A 111 -4.60 21.37 10.60
C PHE A 111 -5.66 22.32 11.19
N GLY A 112 -6.95 22.08 10.97
CA GLY A 112 -8.03 23.02 11.36
C GLY A 112 -8.80 22.70 12.64
N GLN A 113 -8.74 21.46 13.15
CA GLN A 113 -9.56 20.98 14.28
C GLN A 113 -8.77 20.13 15.29
N THR A 114 -7.52 20.48 15.59
CA THR A 114 -6.68 19.78 16.59
C THR A 114 -7.34 19.67 17.97
N HIS A 115 -8.27 20.56 18.31
CA HIS A 115 -8.95 20.60 19.62
C HIS A 115 -10.14 19.62 19.77
N LYS A 116 -10.64 18.99 18.68
CA LYS A 116 -11.73 17.98 18.74
C LYS A 116 -11.24 16.55 18.52
N TRP A 117 -9.97 16.27 18.78
CA TRP A 117 -9.43 14.92 18.64
C TRP A 117 -10.07 13.96 19.65
N ARG A 118 -10.64 12.87 19.14
CA ARG A 118 -11.03 11.71 19.95
C ARG A 118 -9.75 10.97 20.35
N TRP A 119 -9.17 11.38 21.48
CA TRP A 119 -7.91 10.82 22.00
C TRP A 119 -7.95 9.30 22.17
N GLU A 120 -9.15 8.72 22.40
CA GLU A 120 -9.40 7.29 22.51
C GLU A 120 -8.92 6.51 21.28
N SER A 121 -9.29 6.95 20.07
CA SER A 121 -8.93 6.28 18.82
C SER A 121 -7.44 6.47 18.50
N ALA A 122 -6.88 7.65 18.82
CA ALA A 122 -5.45 7.92 18.67
C ALA A 122 -4.59 7.02 19.57
N VAL A 123 -4.97 6.86 20.84
CA VAL A 123 -4.24 5.99 21.79
C VAL A 123 -4.30 4.53 21.34
N LEU A 124 -5.46 4.03 20.91
CA LEU A 124 -5.59 2.68 20.37
C LEU A 124 -4.68 2.45 19.16
N GLY A 125 -4.67 3.40 18.21
CA GLY A 125 -3.79 3.35 17.04
C GLY A 125 -2.31 3.34 17.42
N CYS A 126 -1.87 4.22 18.32
CA CYS A 126 -0.50 4.27 18.82
C CYS A 126 -0.08 2.99 19.55
N CYS A 127 -0.93 2.45 20.42
CA CYS A 127 -0.67 1.19 21.12
C CYS A 127 -0.51 0.02 20.14
N PHE A 128 -1.38 -0.06 19.13
CA PHE A 128 -1.29 -1.12 18.12
C PHE A 128 -0.04 -0.99 17.25
N LEU A 129 0.31 0.22 16.85
CA LEU A 129 1.52 0.51 16.07
C LEU A 129 2.78 0.16 16.89
N PHE A 130 2.81 0.55 18.16
CA PHE A 130 3.89 0.19 19.09
C PHE A 130 4.01 -1.33 19.27
N TYR A 131 2.88 -2.04 19.42
CA TYR A 131 2.87 -3.50 19.49
C TYR A 131 3.43 -4.16 18.22
N LEU A 132 3.03 -3.69 17.02
CA LEU A 132 3.56 -4.21 15.77
C LEU A 132 5.05 -3.92 15.59
N LEU A 133 5.52 -2.73 16.00
CA LEU A 133 6.94 -2.40 15.96
C LEU A 133 7.75 -3.27 16.93
N LEU A 134 7.24 -3.50 18.14
CA LEU A 134 7.85 -4.42 19.09
C LEU A 134 7.87 -5.85 18.55
N ALA A 135 6.74 -6.35 18.05
CA ALA A 135 6.66 -7.68 17.47
C ALA A 135 7.64 -7.85 16.31
N ARG A 136 7.73 -6.84 15.42
CA ARG A 136 8.73 -6.84 14.34
C ARG A 136 10.15 -6.82 14.87
N TYR A 137 10.44 -5.99 15.87
CA TYR A 137 11.76 -5.93 16.50
C TYR A 137 12.16 -7.28 17.13
N PHE A 138 11.23 -7.94 17.81
CA PHE A 138 11.45 -9.27 18.36
C PHE A 138 11.67 -10.32 17.26
N VAL A 139 10.83 -10.34 16.22
CA VAL A 139 10.99 -11.26 15.08
C VAL A 139 12.32 -11.03 14.38
N GLU A 140 12.71 -9.79 14.10
CA GLU A 140 14.00 -9.48 13.48
C GLU A 140 15.17 -9.91 14.36
N SER A 141 15.05 -9.77 15.69
CA SER A 141 16.05 -10.29 16.63
C SER A 141 16.14 -11.82 16.63
N ILE A 142 15.03 -12.51 16.37
CA ILE A 142 14.95 -13.98 16.32
C ILE A 142 15.44 -14.51 14.97
N ASP A 143 15.12 -13.84 13.85
CA ASP A 143 15.57 -14.21 12.49
C ASP A 143 17.07 -13.93 12.28
N CYS A 144 17.58 -12.87 12.90
CA CYS A 144 19.01 -12.57 12.85
C CYS A 144 19.84 -13.57 13.70
N ALA A 145 19.26 -14.17 14.75
CA ALA A 145 19.96 -15.12 15.62
C ALA A 145 20.52 -16.37 14.92
N PRO A 146 19.77 -17.14 14.10
CA PRO A 146 20.29 -18.32 13.40
C PRO A 146 21.27 -17.95 12.28
N HIS A 147 21.04 -16.83 11.59
CA HIS A 147 21.88 -16.39 10.48
C HIS A 147 23.24 -15.81 10.94
N LEU A 148 23.27 -15.19 12.13
CA LEU A 148 24.49 -14.74 12.80
C LEU A 148 25.24 -15.93 13.44
N TYR A 149 24.54 -16.91 14.00
CA TYR A 149 25.13 -18.15 14.52
C TYR A 149 25.86 -18.96 13.44
N GLU A 150 25.25 -19.13 12.26
CA GLU A 150 25.90 -19.76 11.10
C GLU A 150 27.11 -18.95 10.59
N ARG A 151 27.02 -17.61 10.55
CA ARG A 151 28.16 -16.74 10.21
C ARG A 151 29.29 -16.79 11.23
N MET A 152 28.99 -16.96 12.52
CA MET A 152 30.01 -17.12 13.57
C MET A 152 30.64 -18.51 13.54
N LYS A 153 29.85 -19.57 13.31
CA LYS A 153 30.33 -20.94 13.11
C LYS A 153 31.26 -21.06 11.89
N ASN A 154 30.90 -20.46 10.76
CA ASN A 154 31.73 -20.45 9.56
C ASN A 154 32.99 -19.57 9.67
N ARG A 155 33.08 -18.70 10.69
CA ARG A 155 34.29 -17.90 10.96
C ARG A 155 35.28 -18.55 11.94
N GLY A 156 35.07 -19.82 12.33
CA GLY A 156 36.10 -20.62 12.98
C GLY A 156 36.62 -20.06 14.31
N CYS A 157 35.81 -19.28 15.04
CA CYS A 157 36.10 -19.02 16.45
C CYS A 157 35.87 -20.31 17.23
N ASN A 158 36.91 -21.15 17.26
CA ASN A 158 37.07 -22.17 18.28
C ASN A 158 37.21 -21.44 19.63
N TYR A 159 36.40 -21.87 20.59
CA TYR A 159 36.47 -21.50 22.00
C TYR A 159 37.83 -21.89 22.60
#